data_AF-A0A8I0TPC2-F1
#
_entry.id   AF-A0A8I0TPC2-F1
#
_cell.length_a   1.000
_cell.length_b   1.000
_cell.length_c   1.000
_cell.angle_alpha   90.00
_cell.angle_beta   90.00
_cell.angle_gamma   90.00
#
_symmetry.space_group_name_H-M   'P 1'
#
loop_
_entity.id
_entity.type
_entity.pdbx_description
1 polymer ?
#
loop_
_entity_poly.entity_id
_entity_poly.type
_entity_poly.pdbx_seq_one_letter_code
_entity_poly.pdbx_strand_id
1 'polypeptide(L)' 'MDGTLGAVHTDATPPAGLKPIWKYPDAHVGGFPRCMADRAAVERWKQTFALYFGEVRGEPTPGWLGLHPGT' A
#
# COMPACT_ATOMS: atom_id res chain seq x y z
N MET A 1 16.48 20.70 -5.42
CA MET A 1 15.45 20.32 -4.43
C MET A 1 15.09 18.88 -4.71
N ASP A 2 15.79 17.94 -4.08
CA ASP A 2 15.51 16.50 -4.22
C ASP A 2 15.53 15.87 -2.83
N GLY A 3 14.34 15.56 -2.34
CA GLY A 3 14.12 14.84 -1.09
C GLY A 3 12.82 14.11 -1.28
N THR A 4 12.84 12.78 -1.21
CA THR A 4 11.63 11.96 -1.36
C THR A 4 10.99 11.71 -0.01
N LEU A 5 9.70 12.04 0.12
CA LEU A 5 8.89 11.77 1.31
C LEU A 5 8.90 10.30 1.76
N GLY A 6 8.98 9.38 0.80
CA GLY A 6 8.95 7.94 1.00
C GLY A 6 10.32 7.28 1.04
N ALA A 7 11.40 8.04 1.27
CA ALA A 7 12.71 7.43 1.44
C ALA A 7 12.67 6.40 2.57
N VAL A 8 13.13 5.18 2.29
CA VAL A 8 13.20 4.10 3.28
C VAL A 8 14.42 4.27 4.19
N HIS A 9 15.50 4.85 3.64
CA HIS A 9 16.72 5.13 4.39
C HIS A 9 16.50 6.23 5.43
N THR A 10 17.01 6.02 6.65
CA THR A 10 16.94 6.98 7.74
C THR A 10 17.79 8.23 7.53
N ASP A 11 18.79 8.11 6.65
CA ASP A 11 19.80 9.14 6.43
C ASP A 11 19.44 10.07 5.26
N ALA A 12 18.32 9.78 4.56
CA ALA A 12 17.80 10.65 3.52
C ALA A 12 17.16 11.90 4.13
N THR A 13 17.48 13.07 3.58
CA THR A 13 16.85 14.32 4.00
C THR A 13 15.44 14.41 3.42
N PRO A 14 14.39 14.53 4.26
CA PRO A 14 13.04 14.74 3.76
C PRO A 14 12.92 16.07 3.02
N PRO A 15 12.02 16.18 2.03
CA PRO A 15 11.73 17.46 1.41
C PRO A 15 11.26 18.48 2.44
N ALA A 16 11.55 19.76 2.17
CA ALA A 16 11.33 20.85 3.12
C ALA A 16 9.89 20.89 3.64
N GLY A 17 9.72 21.10 4.95
CA GLY A 17 8.42 21.16 5.61
C GLY A 17 7.80 19.80 5.93
N LEU A 18 8.45 18.69 5.56
CA LEU A 18 7.92 17.34 5.77
C LEU A 18 8.84 16.53 6.69
N LYS A 19 8.25 15.51 7.32
CA LYS A 19 8.96 14.57 8.20
C LYS A 19 9.17 13.25 7.46
N PRO A 20 10.08 12.38 7.90
CA PRO A 20 10.08 10.99 7.44
C PRO A 20 8.74 10.33 7.75
N ILE A 21 8.27 9.42 6.89
CA ILE A 21 6.92 8.84 6.97
C ILE A 21 6.60 8.20 8.33
N TRP A 22 7.58 7.58 9.00
CA TRP A 22 7.42 6.96 10.32
C TRP A 22 7.23 7.95 11.47
N LYS A 23 7.42 9.25 11.26
CA LYS A 23 7.16 10.29 12.28
C LYS A 23 5.72 10.83 12.25
N TYR A 24 4.89 10.40 11.30
CA TYR A 24 3.47 10.76 11.26
C TYR A 24 2.65 9.71 12.03
N PRO A 25 2.08 10.05 13.20
CA PRO A 25 1.32 9.08 13.99
C PRO A 25 0.10 8.53 13.23
N ASP A 26 -0.55 9.38 12.44
CA ASP A 26 -1.75 9.03 11.66
C ASP A 26 -1.44 8.20 10.40
N ALA A 27 -0.16 8.06 10.04
CA ALA A 27 0.24 7.23 8.90
C ALA A 27 0.17 5.73 9.23
N HIS A 28 0.18 5.35 10.52
CA HIS A 28 0.07 3.97 10.98
C HIS A 28 0.94 2.96 10.21
N VAL A 29 2.18 3.33 9.87
CA VAL A 29 3.06 2.55 8.98
C VAL A 29 3.27 1.11 9.49
N GLY A 30 3.38 0.92 10.80
CA GLY A 30 3.48 -0.42 11.41
C GLY A 30 2.14 -1.18 11.52
N GLY A 31 1.01 -0.49 11.37
CA GLY A 31 -0.32 -1.09 11.40
C GLY A 31 -0.66 -1.87 10.14
N PHE A 32 -0.19 -1.42 8.98
CA PHE A 32 -0.49 -2.08 7.70
C PHE A 32 0.07 -3.51 7.62
N PRO A 33 1.35 -3.80 7.94
CA PRO A 33 1.85 -5.18 7.99
C PRO A 33 1.07 -6.08 8.95
N ARG A 34 0.65 -5.55 10.11
CA ARG A 34 -0.18 -6.28 11.08
C ARG A 34 -1.57 -6.61 10.52
N CYS A 35 -2.18 -5.67 9.79
CA CYS A 35 -3.44 -5.89 9.09
C CYS A 35 -3.29 -7.02 8.04
N MET A 36 -2.25 -6.94 7.22
CA MET A 36 -2.00 -7.93 6.15
C MET A 36 -1.65 -9.33 6.67
N ALA A 37 -1.13 -9.44 7.89
CA ALA A 37 -0.79 -10.72 8.50
C ALA A 37 -2.03 -11.59 8.80
N ASP A 38 -3.18 -11.00 9.11
CA ASP A 38 -4.44 -11.74 9.26
C ASP A 38 -5.19 -11.79 7.93
N ARG A 39 -4.90 -12.83 7.15
CA ARG A 39 -5.55 -13.03 5.85
C ARG A 39 -7.05 -13.23 5.97
N ALA A 40 -7.54 -13.87 7.04
CA ALA A 40 -8.96 -14.12 7.21
C ALA A 40 -9.73 -12.83 7.52
N ALA A 41 -9.17 -11.95 8.35
CA ALA A 41 -9.75 -10.64 8.62
C ALA A 41 -9.79 -9.75 7.37
N VAL A 42 -8.70 -9.71 6.59
CA VAL A 42 -8.65 -8.95 5.33
C VAL A 42 -9.71 -9.45 4.33
N GLU A 43 -9.88 -10.76 4.18
CA GLU A 43 -10.91 -11.28 3.25
C GLU A 43 -12.33 -10.96 3.72
N ARG A 44 -12.65 -11.05 5.02
CA ARG A 44 -13.97 -10.62 5.52
C ARG A 44 -14.25 -9.14 5.24
N TRP A 45 -13.24 -8.29 5.37
CA TRP A 45 -13.38 -6.87 5.09
C TRP A 45 -13.57 -6.60 3.59
N LYS A 46 -12.82 -7.28 2.72
CA LYS A 46 -13.01 -7.22 1.26
C LYS A 46 -14.41 -7.66 0.82
N GLN A 47 -14.94 -8.73 1.41
CA GLN A 47 -16.32 -9.16 1.15
C GLN A 47 -17.34 -8.11 1.59
N THR A 48 -17.09 -7.47 2.73
CA THR A 48 -17.92 -6.34 3.17
C THR A 48 -17.89 -5.20 2.15
N PHE A 49 -16.72 -4.87 1.60
CA PHE A 49 -16.58 -3.85 0.56
C PHE A 49 -17.33 -4.18 -0.72
N ALA A 50 -17.34 -5.44 -1.15
CA ALA A 50 -18.12 -5.87 -2.32
C ALA A 50 -19.63 -5.59 -2.16
N LEU A 51 -20.17 -5.66 -0.93
CA LEU A 51 -21.57 -5.31 -0.66
C LEU A 51 -21.87 -3.83 -0.92
N TYR A 52 -20.90 -2.94 -0.72
CA TYR A 52 -21.09 -1.49 -0.86
C TYR A 52 -20.66 -0.96 -2.21
N PHE A 53 -19.60 -1.52 -2.80
CA PHE A 53 -18.99 -1.01 -4.03
C PHE A 53 -19.25 -1.91 -5.26
N GLY A 54 -19.80 -3.11 -5.04
CA GLY A 54 -19.92 -4.14 -6.06
C GLY A 54 -18.60 -4.85 -6.34
N GLU A 55 -18.68 -5.87 -7.20
CA GLU A 55 -17.48 -6.56 -7.69
C GLU A 55 -16.60 -5.64 -8.54
N VAL A 56 -15.29 -5.87 -8.50
CA VAL A 56 -14.32 -5.17 -9.35
C VAL A 56 -14.64 -5.44 -10.82
N ARG A 57 -14.66 -4.39 -11.64
CA ARG A 57 -14.94 -4.46 -13.07
C ARG A 57 -13.77 -3.90 -13.89
N GLY A 58 -13.65 -4.38 -15.13
CA GLY A 58 -12.60 -3.99 -16.07
C GLY A 58 -11.39 -4.91 -16.02
N GLU A 59 -10.56 -4.81 -17.06
CA GLU A 59 -9.30 -5.54 -17.14
C GLU A 59 -8.31 -5.06 -16.06
N PRO A 60 -7.46 -5.94 -15.52
CA PRO A 60 -6.39 -5.52 -14.63
C PRO A 60 -5.45 -4.52 -15.33
N THR A 61 -5.13 -3.40 -14.67
CA THR A 61 -4.27 -2.34 -15.25
C THR A 61 -2.92 -2.86 -15.79
N PRO A 62 -2.24 -3.84 -15.15
CA PRO A 62 -1.02 -4.44 -15.70
C PRO A 62 -1.23 -5.42 -16.87
N GLY A 63 -2.48 -5.68 -17.27
CA GLY A 63 -2.84 -6.78 -18.17
C GLY A 63 -2.74 -8.15 -17.51
N TRP A 64 -2.67 -9.20 -18.33
CA TRP A 64 -2.48 -10.58 -17.89
C TRP A 64 -1.03 -11.03 -18.09
N LEU A 65 -0.23 -11.00 -17.03
CA LEU A 65 1.20 -11.32 -17.09
C LEU A 65 1.50 -12.83 -17.21
N GLY A 66 0.55 -13.69 -16.85
CA GLY A 66 0.75 -15.15 -16.86
C GLY A 66 1.79 -15.63 -15.83
N LEU A 67 2.23 -16.87 -15.99
CA LEU A 67 3.14 -17.55 -15.04
C LEU A 67 4.62 -17.15 -15.22
N HIS A 68 5.03 -16.84 -16.45
CA HIS A 68 6.42 -16.52 -16.82
C HIS A 68 6.49 -15.20 -17.60
N PRO A 69 6.29 -14.05 -16.94
CA PRO A 69 6.46 -12.77 -17.57
C PRO A 69 7.94 -12.49 -17.86
N GLY A 70 8.28 -12.24 -19.13
CA GLY A 70 9.63 -11.79 -19.54
C GLY A 70 10.67 -12.89 -19.78
N THR A 71 10.29 -14.16 -19.79
CA THR A 71 11.10 -15.23 -20.42
C THR A 71 10.99 -15.19 -21.94
#